data_AF-A0A951PCZ1-F1
#
_entry.id   AF-A0A951PCZ1-F1
#
_cell.length_a   1.000
_cell.length_b   1.000
_cell.length_c   1.000
_cell.angle_alpha   90.00
_cell.angle_beta   90.00
_cell.angle_gamma   90.00
#
_symmetry.space_group_name_H-M   'P 1'
#
loop_
_entity.id
_entity.type
_entity.pdbx_description
1 polymer ?
#
loop_
_entity_poly.entity_id
_entity_poly.type
_entity_poly.pdbx_seq_one_letter_code
_entity_poly.pdbx_strand_id
1 'polypeptide(L)'
;MLNSSTQARSVLDEQLDKLNQRLKAGQLGVQLERRGQKLNLRATLPPRPGSPRLRPHQQRLCLNLPATAAGLKQAEQQAKIIALQLMQQSFDWRQYLPLGHGAPLHQLDLSEKLAAFQTEFLAPAPHQSPHQSPHRASRRTTWETAYAPYLRELVELAEARPALSLPEAIYATVQATRPHSRSRQICCTALSAFADFLHLDLPTPLKAHWGSYNSSHTQARRLPSDSEIVAVYEQISNPSWRFVYGVMATYGLRNHEVFFCDYSRLSGSAEPTADCAIEVLPTTKTGSHSVWPFYPEWIEQFQLRAVLLPPLTTDLSQTTLRRIGQLVNGQFRRYQIPFSPYDLRHAWAVRTIHFGLPDTVAARMMGHSVAIHNRTYHRWITNRDQQQAVTAAHSRTQMQAPAAPRNL
;
A
#
# COMPACT_ATOMS: atom_id res chain seq x y z
N MET A 1 -26.36 -28.40 59.46
CA MET A 1 -26.30 -29.50 58.49
C MET A 1 -25.64 -28.97 57.21
N LEU A 2 -24.32 -29.07 57.11
CA LEU A 2 -23.57 -28.70 55.91
C LEU A 2 -23.31 -29.98 55.13
N ASN A 3 -23.96 -30.09 53.97
CA ASN A 3 -23.90 -31.24 53.08
C ASN A 3 -22.49 -31.40 52.50
N SER A 4 -21.78 -32.39 53.03
CA SER A 4 -20.55 -32.95 52.51
C SER A 4 -20.84 -33.69 51.19
N SER A 5 -20.79 -32.99 50.06
CA SER A 5 -20.82 -33.63 48.73
C SER A 5 -19.40 -33.95 48.28
N THR A 6 -18.83 -35.00 48.88
CA THR A 6 -17.62 -35.66 48.41
C THR A 6 -17.94 -36.32 47.06
N GLN A 7 -17.75 -35.59 45.97
CA GLN A 7 -17.89 -36.12 44.61
C GLN A 7 -16.93 -37.30 44.44
N ALA A 8 -17.46 -38.45 44.03
CA ALA A 8 -16.68 -39.60 43.61
C ALA A 8 -15.64 -39.14 42.56
N ARG A 9 -14.35 -39.27 42.90
CA ARG A 9 -13.25 -38.93 42.00
C ARG A 9 -13.34 -39.81 40.77
N SER A 10 -13.44 -39.20 39.59
CA SER A 10 -13.40 -39.99 38.35
C SER A 10 -11.96 -40.46 38.11
N VAL A 11 -11.79 -41.62 37.47
CA VAL A 11 -10.47 -42.14 37.03
C VAL A 11 -9.67 -41.08 36.26
N LEU A 12 -10.38 -40.19 35.58
CA LEU A 12 -9.82 -39.09 34.79
C LEU A 12 -9.20 -37.99 35.67
N ASP A 13 -9.76 -37.74 36.85
CA ASP A 13 -9.23 -36.75 37.80
C ASP A 13 -7.94 -37.26 38.46
N GLU A 14 -7.85 -38.57 38.77
CA GLU A 14 -6.61 -39.19 39.27
C GLU A 14 -5.49 -39.17 38.22
N GLN A 15 -5.84 -39.37 36.94
CA GLN A 15 -4.89 -39.25 35.82
C GLN A 15 -4.39 -37.82 35.66
N LEU A 16 -5.29 -36.83 35.82
CA LEU A 16 -4.94 -35.41 35.76
C LEU A 16 -4.07 -34.99 36.94
N ASP A 17 -4.29 -35.53 38.15
CA ASP A 17 -3.43 -35.31 39.32
C ASP A 17 -2.03 -35.86 39.12
N LYS A 18 -1.89 -37.11 38.65
CA LYS A 18 -0.58 -37.71 38.32
C LYS A 18 0.16 -36.90 37.26
N LEU A 19 -0.56 -36.39 36.26
CA LEU A 19 0.02 -35.57 35.20
C LEU A 19 0.46 -34.20 35.71
N ASN A 20 -0.35 -33.54 36.55
CA ASN A 20 0.03 -32.29 37.20
C ASN A 20 1.24 -32.46 38.14
N GLN A 21 1.36 -33.60 38.83
CA GLN A 21 2.56 -33.93 39.62
C GLN A 21 3.81 -34.03 38.73
N ARG A 22 3.71 -34.63 37.54
CA ARG A 22 4.82 -34.68 36.57
C ARG A 22 5.20 -33.30 36.04
N LEU A 23 4.21 -32.48 35.68
CA LEU A 23 4.45 -31.10 35.22
C LEU A 23 5.10 -30.25 36.32
N LYS A 24 4.68 -30.43 37.58
CA LYS A 24 5.28 -29.78 38.75
C LYS A 24 6.70 -30.26 39.01
N ALA A 25 6.96 -31.57 38.92
CA ALA A 25 8.30 -32.15 39.05
C ALA A 25 9.26 -31.63 37.96
N GLY A 26 8.75 -31.43 36.74
CA GLY A 26 9.48 -30.80 35.65
C GLY A 26 9.59 -29.27 35.73
N GLN A 27 9.09 -28.64 36.79
CA GLN A 27 9.13 -27.18 37.01
C GLN A 27 8.55 -26.35 35.85
N LEU A 28 7.57 -26.90 35.11
CA LEU A 28 7.06 -26.29 33.89
C LEU A 28 6.14 -25.07 34.11
N GLY A 29 5.77 -24.76 35.36
CA GLY A 29 4.95 -23.58 35.70
C GLY A 29 3.50 -23.60 35.18
N VAL A 30 3.04 -24.76 34.69
CA VAL A 30 1.72 -24.98 34.08
C VAL A 30 0.95 -26.07 34.84
N GLN A 31 -0.37 -25.93 34.90
CA GLN A 31 -1.27 -26.91 35.51
C GLN A 31 -2.48 -27.14 34.59
N LEU A 32 -2.91 -28.39 34.43
CA LEU A 32 -4.16 -28.72 33.74
C LEU A 32 -5.31 -28.81 34.74
N GLU A 33 -6.46 -28.25 34.37
CA GLU A 33 -7.71 -28.29 35.14
C GLU A 33 -8.84 -28.80 34.23
N ARG A 34 -9.68 -29.70 34.76
CA ARG A 34 -10.93 -30.07 34.09
C ARG A 34 -12.03 -29.07 34.47
N ARG A 35 -12.74 -28.50 33.49
CA ARG A 35 -13.98 -27.76 33.73
C ARG A 35 -15.09 -28.26 32.81
N GLY A 36 -16.08 -28.90 33.43
CA GLY A 36 -17.17 -29.55 32.69
C GLY A 36 -16.61 -30.65 31.78
N GLN A 37 -16.88 -30.52 30.47
CA GLN A 37 -16.44 -31.47 29.45
C GLN A 37 -15.12 -31.09 28.76
N LYS A 38 -14.50 -29.96 29.12
CA LYS A 38 -13.27 -29.46 28.47
C LYS A 38 -12.07 -29.38 29.43
N LEU A 39 -10.88 -29.47 28.85
CA LEU A 39 -9.60 -29.28 29.54
C LEU A 39 -9.10 -27.84 29.37
N ASN A 40 -8.65 -27.26 30.48
CA ASN A 40 -8.05 -25.93 30.53
C ASN A 40 -6.63 -26.01 31.09
N LEU A 41 -5.79 -25.08 30.68
CA LEU A 41 -4.46 -24.85 31.25
C LEU A 41 -4.48 -23.61 32.13
N ARG A 42 -3.87 -23.70 33.31
CA ARG A 42 -3.66 -22.60 34.25
C ARG A 42 -2.16 -22.36 34.38
N ALA A 43 -1.73 -21.13 34.10
CA ALA A 43 -0.34 -20.72 34.18
C ALA A 43 -0.24 -19.20 34.39
N THR A 44 0.96 -18.72 34.73
CA THR A 44 1.25 -17.28 34.70
C THR A 44 1.51 -16.87 33.26
N LEU A 45 0.48 -16.31 32.61
CA LEU A 45 0.52 -15.93 31.20
C LEU A 45 0.66 -14.39 31.09
N PRO A 46 1.25 -13.87 29.98
CA PRO A 46 1.24 -12.44 29.70
C PRO A 46 -0.21 -11.90 29.64
N PRO A 47 -0.44 -10.61 29.88
CA PRO A 47 -1.79 -10.05 29.82
C PRO A 47 -2.43 -10.28 28.44
N ARG A 48 -3.72 -10.64 28.42
CA ARG A 48 -4.47 -10.80 27.17
C ARG A 48 -4.51 -9.47 26.40
N PRO A 49 -4.49 -9.50 25.06
CA PRO A 49 -4.76 -8.33 24.23
C PRO A 49 -6.07 -7.66 24.67
N GLY A 50 -6.03 -6.36 24.95
CA GLY A 50 -7.18 -5.58 25.46
C GLY A 50 -7.41 -5.62 26.98
N SER A 51 -6.59 -6.34 27.75
CA SER A 51 -6.65 -6.30 29.22
C SER A 51 -6.01 -5.02 29.77
N PRO A 52 -6.55 -4.40 30.83
CA PRO A 52 -5.91 -3.27 31.50
C PRO A 52 -4.66 -3.66 32.32
N ARG A 53 -4.33 -4.96 32.40
CA ARG A 53 -3.20 -5.47 33.19
C ARG A 53 -1.90 -5.35 32.39
N LEU A 54 -0.85 -4.87 33.05
CA LEU A 54 0.47 -4.64 32.44
C LEU A 54 1.51 -5.73 32.74
N ARG A 55 1.25 -6.60 33.73
CA ARG A 55 2.17 -7.65 34.16
C ARG A 55 1.58 -9.06 33.94
N PRO A 56 2.43 -10.07 33.66
CA PRO A 56 2.00 -11.46 33.65
C PRO A 56 1.32 -11.83 34.97
N HIS A 57 0.24 -12.58 34.86
CA HIS A 57 -0.53 -13.01 36.03
C HIS A 57 -1.16 -14.37 35.75
N GLN A 58 -1.61 -15.03 36.81
CA GLN A 58 -2.21 -16.34 36.69
C GLN A 58 -3.52 -16.26 35.90
N GLN A 59 -3.56 -16.94 34.77
CA GLN A 59 -4.69 -16.96 33.85
C GLN A 59 -5.01 -18.40 33.46
N ARG A 60 -6.23 -18.56 32.94
CA ARG A 60 -6.70 -19.83 32.36
C ARG A 60 -6.79 -19.69 30.85
N LEU A 61 -6.37 -20.75 30.17
CA LEU A 61 -6.44 -20.93 28.73
C LEU A 61 -7.27 -22.16 28.42
N CYS A 62 -8.32 -22.02 27.62
CA CYS A 62 -9.11 -23.16 27.16
C CYS A 62 -8.38 -23.84 26.02
N LEU A 63 -8.07 -25.13 26.18
CA LEU A 63 -7.38 -25.91 25.13
C LEU A 63 -8.35 -26.42 24.06
N ASN A 64 -9.67 -26.26 24.27
CA ASN A 64 -10.74 -26.83 23.45
C ASN A 64 -10.68 -28.37 23.29
N LEU A 65 -9.94 -29.05 24.16
CA LEU A 65 -9.85 -30.51 24.17
C LEU A 65 -10.94 -31.11 25.07
N PRO A 66 -11.57 -32.23 24.66
CA PRO A 66 -12.53 -32.93 25.50
C PRO A 66 -11.83 -33.58 26.70
N ALA A 67 -12.52 -33.68 27.83
CA ALA A 67 -12.05 -34.36 29.03
C ALA A 67 -12.13 -35.88 28.88
N THR A 68 -11.31 -36.44 27.98
CA THR A 68 -11.15 -37.88 27.70
C THR A 68 -9.68 -38.29 27.88
N ALA A 69 -9.39 -39.59 27.96
CA ALA A 69 -8.00 -40.08 28.08
C ALA A 69 -7.13 -39.67 26.88
N ALA A 70 -7.70 -39.63 25.66
CA ALA A 70 -7.02 -39.12 24.47
C ALA A 70 -6.79 -37.60 24.56
N GLY A 71 -7.81 -36.85 25.00
CA GLY A 71 -7.70 -35.41 25.23
C GLY A 71 -6.66 -35.04 26.30
N LEU A 72 -6.50 -35.86 27.35
CA LEU A 72 -5.47 -35.66 28.37
C LEU A 72 -4.05 -35.79 27.81
N LYS A 73 -3.79 -36.79 26.93
CA LYS A 73 -2.48 -36.92 26.28
C LYS A 73 -2.16 -35.72 25.39
N GLN A 74 -3.14 -35.24 24.62
CA GLN A 74 -2.99 -34.05 23.79
C GLN A 74 -2.79 -32.78 24.63
N ALA A 75 -3.52 -32.67 25.74
CA ALA A 75 -3.38 -31.56 26.67
C ALA A 75 -2.00 -31.55 27.34
N GLU A 76 -1.42 -32.71 27.65
CA GLU A 76 -0.05 -32.83 28.15
C GLU A 76 0.97 -32.25 27.15
N GLN A 77 0.83 -32.61 25.87
CA GLN A 77 1.72 -32.12 24.82
C GLN A 77 1.59 -30.60 24.65
N GLN A 78 0.36 -30.08 24.57
CA GLN A 78 0.13 -28.64 24.49
C GLN A 78 0.65 -27.90 25.73
N ALA A 79 0.48 -28.46 26.93
CA ALA A 79 1.01 -27.87 28.16
C ALA A 79 2.53 -27.74 28.14
N LYS A 80 3.24 -28.75 27.62
CA LYS A 80 4.71 -28.71 27.45
C LYS A 80 5.13 -27.67 26.41
N ILE A 81 4.43 -27.56 25.28
CA ILE A 81 4.70 -26.55 24.25
C ILE A 81 4.51 -25.14 24.83
N ILE A 82 3.41 -24.89 25.53
CA ILE A 82 3.14 -23.59 26.16
C ILE A 82 4.18 -23.28 27.23
N ALA A 83 4.57 -24.26 28.05
CA ALA A 83 5.63 -24.07 29.04
C ALA A 83 6.95 -23.66 28.39
N LEU A 84 7.34 -24.33 27.29
CA LEU A 84 8.52 -23.99 26.52
C LEU A 84 8.45 -22.57 25.94
N GLN A 85 7.31 -22.20 25.35
CA GLN A 85 7.08 -20.84 24.84
C GLN A 85 7.17 -19.77 25.93
N LEU A 86 6.66 -20.04 27.13
CA LEU A 86 6.76 -19.12 28.26
C LEU A 86 8.22 -18.98 28.74
N MET A 87 8.98 -20.07 28.80
CA MET A 87 10.39 -20.05 29.14
C MET A 87 11.22 -19.26 28.11
N GLN A 88 10.87 -19.38 26.82
CA GLN A 88 11.51 -18.65 25.71
C GLN A 88 10.97 -17.24 25.50
N GLN A 89 10.00 -16.78 26.31
CA GLN A 89 9.31 -15.51 26.14
C GLN A 89 8.65 -15.32 24.75
N SER A 90 8.28 -16.42 24.08
CA SER A 90 7.70 -16.45 22.73
C SER A 90 6.19 -16.74 22.71
N PHE A 91 5.53 -16.76 23.87
CA PHE A 91 4.09 -17.04 23.96
C PHE A 91 3.24 -15.92 23.34
N ASP A 92 2.32 -16.29 22.45
CA ASP A 92 1.39 -15.37 21.78
C ASP A 92 -0.08 -15.79 21.96
N TRP A 93 -0.89 -14.89 22.51
CA TRP A 93 -2.33 -15.10 22.68
C TRP A 93 -3.08 -15.31 21.37
N ARG A 94 -2.62 -14.77 20.24
CA ARG A 94 -3.30 -14.91 18.93
C ARG A 94 -3.40 -16.37 18.48
N GLN A 95 -2.46 -17.22 18.88
CA GLN A 95 -2.52 -18.65 18.58
C GLN A 95 -3.68 -19.35 19.29
N TYR A 96 -4.20 -18.78 20.37
CA TYR A 96 -5.19 -19.42 21.24
C TYR A 96 -6.49 -18.62 21.40
N LEU A 97 -6.54 -17.39 20.89
CA LEU A 97 -7.73 -16.57 20.84
C LEU A 97 -8.47 -16.77 19.51
N PRO A 98 -9.80 -16.88 19.54
CA PRO A 98 -10.59 -16.80 18.32
C PRO A 98 -10.56 -15.35 17.82
N LEU A 99 -9.90 -15.11 16.69
CA LEU A 99 -10.22 -13.95 15.86
C LEU A 99 -11.55 -14.26 15.17
N GLY A 100 -12.40 -13.24 14.94
CA GLY A 100 -13.81 -13.40 14.59
C GLY A 100 -14.14 -14.59 13.67
N HIS A 101 -15.18 -15.33 14.05
CA HIS A 101 -15.70 -16.58 13.44
C HIS A 101 -15.09 -17.92 13.87
N GLY A 102 -14.71 -18.08 15.13
CA GLY A 102 -14.52 -19.41 15.72
C GLY A 102 -13.24 -20.13 15.31
N ALA A 103 -12.79 -21.06 16.17
CA ALA A 103 -11.48 -21.71 16.17
C ALA A 103 -10.24 -20.77 16.31
N PRO A 104 -9.14 -21.21 16.97
CA PRO A 104 -7.87 -20.48 17.01
C PRO A 104 -7.20 -20.43 15.63
N LEU A 105 -6.40 -19.39 15.36
CA LEU A 105 -5.70 -19.16 14.07
C LEU A 105 -4.98 -20.40 13.50
N HIS A 106 -4.40 -21.23 14.35
CA HIS A 106 -3.66 -22.43 13.91
C HIS A 106 -4.59 -23.53 13.36
N GLN A 107 -5.87 -23.53 13.73
CA GLN A 107 -6.89 -24.50 13.33
C GLN A 107 -7.66 -24.07 12.07
N LEU A 108 -7.53 -22.80 11.68
CA LEU A 108 -8.18 -22.26 10.50
C LEU A 108 -7.57 -22.81 9.20
N ASP A 109 -8.41 -23.00 8.20
CA ASP A 109 -7.96 -23.29 6.84
C ASP A 109 -7.24 -22.06 6.21
N LEU A 110 -6.67 -22.25 5.02
CA LEU A 110 -5.95 -21.16 4.34
C LEU A 110 -6.87 -19.99 3.96
N SER A 111 -8.10 -20.26 3.56
CA SER A 111 -9.08 -19.25 3.17
C SER A 111 -9.50 -18.39 4.36
N GLU A 112 -9.77 -19.02 5.50
CA GLU A 112 -10.09 -18.38 6.77
C GLU A 112 -8.91 -17.55 7.30
N LYS A 113 -7.68 -18.05 7.20
CA LYS A 113 -6.46 -17.29 7.53
C LYS A 113 -6.33 -16.02 6.70
N LEU A 114 -6.66 -16.09 5.40
CA LEU A 114 -6.63 -14.94 4.51
C LEU A 114 -7.75 -13.94 4.80
N ALA A 115 -8.95 -14.40 5.14
CA ALA A 115 -10.06 -13.53 5.57
C ALA A 115 -9.72 -12.78 6.87
N ALA A 116 -9.08 -13.47 7.83
CA ALA A 116 -8.58 -12.85 9.05
C ALA A 116 -7.51 -11.80 8.75
N PHE A 117 -6.56 -12.11 7.86
CA PHE A 117 -5.52 -11.16 7.44
C PHE A 117 -6.10 -9.93 6.73
N GLN A 118 -7.10 -10.11 5.87
CA GLN A 118 -7.81 -9.01 5.20
C GLN A 118 -8.47 -8.08 6.22
N THR A 119 -9.14 -8.65 7.22
CA THR A 119 -9.84 -7.89 8.26
C THR A 119 -8.86 -7.06 9.06
N GLU A 120 -7.74 -7.64 9.51
CA GLU A 120 -6.66 -6.94 10.22
C GLU A 120 -6.03 -5.85 9.35
N PHE A 121 -5.75 -6.15 8.08
CA PHE A 121 -5.13 -5.20 7.15
C PHE A 121 -6.03 -4.00 6.86
N LEU A 122 -7.34 -4.18 6.85
CA LEU A 122 -8.31 -3.10 6.62
C LEU A 122 -8.77 -2.42 7.93
N ALA A 123 -8.45 -3.00 9.09
CA ALA A 123 -8.83 -2.44 10.38
C ALA A 123 -8.18 -1.07 10.62
N PRO A 124 -8.93 -0.10 11.18
CA PRO A 124 -8.37 1.20 11.57
C PRO A 124 -7.31 1.00 12.66
N ALA A 125 -6.25 1.82 12.62
CA ALA A 125 -5.22 1.76 13.67
C ALA A 125 -5.85 2.16 15.02
N PRO A 126 -5.48 1.50 16.14
CA PRO A 126 -6.14 1.66 17.45
C PRO A 126 -6.07 3.07 18.07
N HIS A 127 -5.38 4.03 17.45
CA HIS A 127 -5.22 5.41 17.94
C HIS A 127 -5.59 6.50 16.93
N GLN A 128 -6.36 6.19 15.88
CA GLN A 128 -6.75 7.19 14.88
C GLN A 128 -8.22 7.61 15.04
N SER A 129 -8.44 8.92 15.24
CA SER A 129 -9.77 9.52 15.27
C SER A 129 -10.54 9.30 13.96
N PRO A 130 -11.87 9.11 14.01
CA PRO A 130 -12.71 8.83 12.84
C PRO A 130 -12.69 9.93 11.75
N HIS A 131 -12.18 11.13 12.06
CA HIS A 131 -12.02 12.22 11.09
C HIS A 131 -10.77 12.14 10.20
N GLN A 132 -9.85 11.18 10.40
CA GLN A 132 -8.71 10.93 9.49
C GLN A 132 -9.06 9.90 8.39
N SER A 133 -10.12 10.22 7.64
CA SER A 133 -10.70 9.40 6.56
C SER A 133 -9.85 9.14 5.28
N PRO A 134 -8.70 9.80 4.97
CA PRO A 134 -7.97 9.53 3.72
C PRO A 134 -7.25 8.18 3.66
N HIS A 135 -6.88 7.60 4.82
CA HIS A 135 -6.07 6.38 4.86
C HIS A 135 -6.86 5.10 4.51
N ARG A 136 -8.18 5.08 4.71
CA ARG A 136 -9.00 3.88 4.47
C ARG A 136 -9.11 3.54 2.98
N ALA A 137 -9.39 4.54 2.14
CA ALA A 137 -9.46 4.35 0.68
C ALA A 137 -8.10 3.94 0.09
N SER A 138 -7.00 4.51 0.60
CA SER A 138 -5.65 4.13 0.19
C SER A 138 -5.26 2.72 0.63
N ARG A 139 -5.65 2.28 1.84
CA ARG A 139 -5.44 0.90 2.31
C ARG A 139 -6.26 -0.09 1.48
N ARG A 140 -7.52 0.21 1.20
CA ARG A 140 -8.38 -0.63 0.35
C ARG A 140 -7.79 -0.79 -1.06
N THR A 141 -7.35 0.32 -1.67
CA THR A 141 -6.70 0.28 -2.99
C THR A 141 -5.42 -0.55 -2.96
N THR A 142 -4.59 -0.38 -1.92
CA THR A 142 -3.37 -1.19 -1.75
C THR A 142 -3.70 -2.67 -1.63
N TRP A 143 -4.71 -3.02 -0.83
CA TRP A 143 -5.17 -4.40 -0.69
C TRP A 143 -5.61 -4.99 -2.04
N GLU A 144 -6.57 -4.34 -2.71
CA GLU A 144 -7.16 -4.81 -3.96
C GLU A 144 -6.12 -4.97 -5.08
N THR A 145 -5.13 -4.08 -5.15
CA THR A 145 -4.18 -4.01 -6.27
C THR A 145 -2.86 -4.72 -6.02
N ALA A 146 -2.39 -4.74 -4.77
CA ALA A 146 -1.05 -5.19 -4.44
C ALA A 146 -1.02 -6.46 -3.58
N TYR A 147 -2.08 -6.78 -2.82
CA TYR A 147 -2.09 -7.94 -1.93
C TYR A 147 -3.01 -9.03 -2.47
N ALA A 148 -4.29 -8.71 -2.67
CA ALA A 148 -5.33 -9.66 -3.06
C ALA A 148 -5.01 -10.52 -4.29
N PRO A 149 -4.35 -10.03 -5.37
CA PRO A 149 -4.01 -10.87 -6.51
C PRO A 149 -3.05 -12.01 -6.15
N TYR A 150 -1.97 -11.71 -5.42
CA TYR A 150 -0.95 -12.72 -5.07
C TYR A 150 -1.41 -13.65 -3.94
N LEU A 151 -2.30 -13.18 -3.07
CA LEU A 151 -2.95 -14.05 -2.07
C LEU A 151 -3.92 -15.02 -2.72
N ARG A 152 -4.62 -14.63 -3.80
CA ARG A 152 -5.44 -15.55 -4.60
C ARG A 152 -4.59 -16.58 -5.33
N GLU A 153 -3.50 -16.15 -5.96
CA GLU A 153 -2.52 -17.07 -6.58
C GLU A 153 -1.97 -18.09 -5.57
N LEU A 154 -1.74 -17.68 -4.32
CA LEU A 154 -1.33 -18.61 -3.25
C LEU A 154 -2.40 -19.67 -2.96
N VAL A 155 -3.68 -19.29 -2.90
CA VAL A 155 -4.78 -20.25 -2.67
C VAL A 155 -4.85 -21.26 -3.81
N GLU A 156 -4.90 -20.76 -5.06
CA GLU A 156 -4.98 -21.61 -6.25
C GLU A 156 -3.80 -22.59 -6.32
N LEU A 157 -2.59 -22.14 -5.97
CA LEU A 157 -1.41 -22.99 -5.94
C LEU A 157 -1.46 -24.03 -4.81
N ALA A 158 -1.91 -23.64 -3.62
CA ALA A 158 -2.05 -24.55 -2.49
C ALA A 158 -3.11 -25.62 -2.74
N GLU A 159 -4.22 -25.27 -3.39
CA GLU A 159 -5.27 -26.21 -3.81
C GLU A 159 -4.77 -27.16 -4.91
N ALA A 160 -4.03 -26.65 -5.90
CA ALA A 160 -3.45 -27.46 -6.97
C ALA A 160 -2.33 -28.40 -6.49
N ARG A 161 -1.68 -28.07 -5.36
CA ARG A 161 -0.55 -28.82 -4.79
C ARG A 161 -0.72 -29.03 -3.28
N PRO A 162 -1.69 -29.87 -2.86
CA PRO A 162 -2.02 -30.06 -1.44
C PRO A 162 -0.89 -30.73 -0.63
N ALA A 163 0.12 -31.31 -1.30
CA ALA A 163 1.30 -31.88 -0.66
C ALA A 163 2.29 -30.82 -0.15
N LEU A 164 2.19 -29.57 -0.62
CA LEU A 164 3.09 -28.50 -0.17
C LEU A 164 2.64 -27.96 1.18
N SER A 165 3.60 -27.78 2.08
CA SER A 165 3.38 -26.98 3.28
C SER A 165 3.12 -25.50 2.90
N LEU A 166 2.50 -24.76 3.82
CA LEU A 166 2.21 -23.34 3.59
C LEU A 166 3.48 -22.51 3.27
N PRO A 167 4.63 -22.68 3.96
CA PRO A 167 5.88 -22.03 3.56
C PRO A 167 6.32 -22.39 2.13
N GLU A 168 6.23 -23.65 1.73
CA GLU A 168 6.61 -24.09 0.37
C GLU A 168 5.67 -23.50 -0.69
N ALA A 169 4.37 -23.45 -0.41
CA ALA A 169 3.39 -22.80 -1.28
C ALA A 169 3.71 -21.30 -1.46
N ILE A 170 4.10 -20.60 -0.38
CA ILE A 170 4.52 -19.19 -0.44
C ILE A 170 5.74 -19.02 -1.36
N TYR A 171 6.79 -19.83 -1.22
CA TYR A 171 7.95 -19.76 -2.10
C TYR A 171 7.59 -20.10 -3.55
N ALA A 172 6.74 -21.10 -3.78
CA ALA A 172 6.30 -21.48 -5.11
C ALA A 172 5.53 -20.34 -5.80
N THR A 173 4.65 -19.64 -5.08
CA THR A 173 3.94 -18.45 -5.60
C THR A 173 4.92 -17.34 -5.97
N VAL A 174 5.92 -17.07 -5.12
CA VAL A 174 6.97 -16.10 -5.44
C VAL A 174 7.72 -16.51 -6.72
N GLN A 175 8.11 -17.77 -6.84
CA GLN A 175 8.87 -18.28 -7.98
C GLN A 175 8.08 -18.25 -9.29
N ALA A 176 6.75 -18.44 -9.23
CA ALA A 176 5.87 -18.41 -10.39
C ALA A 176 5.77 -17.01 -11.05
N THR A 177 6.00 -15.93 -10.30
CA THR A 177 6.02 -14.59 -10.89
C THR A 177 7.26 -14.39 -11.80
N ARG A 178 7.29 -13.34 -12.63
CA ARG A 178 8.45 -13.06 -13.50
C ARG A 178 9.65 -12.54 -12.65
N PRO A 179 10.86 -13.12 -12.77
CA PRO A 179 12.05 -12.63 -12.07
C PRO A 179 12.39 -11.16 -12.41
N HIS A 180 13.06 -10.45 -11.50
CA HIS A 180 13.50 -9.06 -11.66
C HIS A 180 12.39 -8.10 -12.14
N SER A 181 11.19 -8.24 -11.59
CA SER A 181 10.02 -7.43 -11.97
C SER A 181 9.42 -6.68 -10.79
N ARG A 182 8.69 -5.60 -11.08
CA ARG A 182 7.92 -4.90 -10.06
C ARG A 182 6.88 -5.81 -9.42
N SER A 183 6.23 -6.69 -10.19
CA SER A 183 5.23 -7.63 -9.67
C SER A 183 5.85 -8.62 -8.69
N ARG A 184 7.04 -9.16 -8.97
CA ARG A 184 7.79 -10.02 -8.02
C ARG A 184 8.07 -9.31 -6.69
N GLN A 185 8.49 -8.03 -6.74
CA GLN A 185 8.68 -7.24 -5.51
C GLN A 185 7.39 -7.09 -4.72
N ILE A 186 6.27 -6.76 -5.39
CA ILE A 186 4.96 -6.61 -4.73
C ILE A 186 4.50 -7.94 -4.14
N CYS A 187 4.57 -9.02 -4.90
CA CYS A 187 4.22 -10.38 -4.48
C CYS A 187 4.92 -10.74 -3.17
N CYS A 188 6.23 -10.55 -3.15
CA CYS A 188 7.00 -10.88 -1.96
C CYS A 188 6.72 -9.91 -0.79
N THR A 189 6.43 -8.62 -1.02
CA THR A 189 5.94 -7.73 0.06
C THR A 189 4.63 -8.22 0.65
N ALA A 190 3.66 -8.59 -0.20
CA ALA A 190 2.37 -9.07 0.24
C ALA A 190 2.47 -10.38 1.03
N LEU A 191 3.24 -11.34 0.51
CA LEU A 191 3.44 -12.64 1.14
C LEU A 191 4.31 -12.56 2.41
N SER A 192 5.26 -11.63 2.48
CA SER A 192 6.01 -11.40 3.74
C SER A 192 5.06 -10.89 4.81
N ALA A 193 4.23 -9.90 4.50
CA ALA A 193 3.26 -9.37 5.45
C ALA A 193 2.23 -10.42 5.91
N PHE A 194 1.85 -11.35 5.02
CA PHE A 194 1.00 -12.48 5.40
C PHE A 194 1.73 -13.49 6.29
N ALA A 195 2.99 -13.81 5.99
CA ALA A 195 3.81 -14.68 6.83
C ALA A 195 4.05 -14.08 8.23
N ASP A 196 4.32 -12.78 8.30
CA ASP A 196 4.47 -12.02 9.54
C ASP A 196 3.17 -12.00 10.35
N PHE A 197 2.02 -11.88 9.68
CA PHE A 197 0.71 -11.95 10.34
C PHE A 197 0.48 -13.32 11.01
N LEU A 198 0.90 -14.39 10.33
CA LEU A 198 0.78 -15.76 10.82
C LEU A 198 1.91 -16.20 11.76
N HIS A 199 2.95 -15.38 11.97
CA HIS A 199 4.19 -15.74 12.69
C HIS A 199 4.82 -17.01 12.11
N LEU A 200 4.82 -17.11 10.77
CA LEU A 200 5.45 -18.21 10.06
C LEU A 200 6.95 -17.96 9.93
N ASP A 201 7.75 -18.83 10.53
CA ASP A 201 9.19 -18.83 10.33
C ASP A 201 9.52 -19.32 8.92
N LEU A 202 9.87 -18.38 8.05
CA LEU A 202 10.34 -18.66 6.70
C LEU A 202 11.85 -18.91 6.72
N PRO A 203 12.36 -20.04 6.16
CA PRO A 203 13.79 -20.36 6.14
C PRO A 203 14.68 -19.27 5.55
N THR A 204 14.17 -18.55 4.55
CA THR A 204 14.84 -17.40 3.93
C THR A 204 13.88 -16.23 3.78
N PRO A 205 14.32 -14.99 4.07
CA PRO A 205 13.46 -13.82 3.91
C PRO A 205 13.09 -13.64 2.44
N LEU A 206 11.80 -13.46 2.14
CA LEU A 206 11.31 -13.32 0.76
C LEU A 206 11.94 -12.13 0.01
N LYS A 207 12.47 -11.15 0.76
CA LYS A 207 13.26 -10.02 0.21
C LYS A 207 14.45 -10.45 -0.63
N ALA A 208 15.08 -11.57 -0.31
CA ALA A 208 16.18 -12.13 -1.09
C ALA A 208 15.74 -12.52 -2.52
N HIS A 209 14.45 -12.78 -2.72
CA HIS A 209 13.88 -13.23 -3.99
C HIS A 209 13.23 -12.09 -4.81
N TRP A 210 13.31 -10.83 -4.34
CA TRP A 210 12.75 -9.64 -5.01
C TRP A 210 13.41 -9.33 -6.36
N GLY A 211 14.70 -9.65 -6.49
CA GLY A 211 15.52 -9.32 -7.65
C GLY A 211 15.93 -7.84 -7.72
N SER A 212 16.70 -7.50 -8.75
CA SER A 212 17.31 -6.18 -8.98
C SER A 212 16.44 -5.18 -9.75
N TYR A 213 15.11 -5.35 -9.77
CA TYR A 213 14.23 -4.45 -10.52
C TYR A 213 14.39 -3.00 -10.02
N ASN A 214 14.94 -2.16 -10.88
CA ASN A 214 15.13 -0.75 -10.65
C ASN A 214 14.36 0.01 -11.75
N SER A 215 13.55 1.00 -11.34
CA SER A 215 12.85 1.87 -12.29
C SER A 215 13.80 2.65 -13.20
N SER A 216 15.10 2.67 -12.89
CA SER A 216 16.18 3.23 -13.69
C SER A 216 16.45 2.53 -15.02
N HIS A 217 15.80 1.40 -15.35
CA HIS A 217 15.93 0.75 -16.67
C HIS A 217 14.74 0.99 -17.61
N THR A 218 13.89 1.98 -17.32
CA THR A 218 12.83 2.39 -18.26
C THR A 218 13.47 3.00 -19.52
N GLN A 219 13.06 2.50 -20.70
CA GLN A 219 13.53 2.90 -22.04
C GLN A 219 13.33 4.40 -22.29
N ALA A 220 14.19 4.99 -23.13
CA ALA A 220 14.05 6.33 -23.72
C ALA A 220 12.60 6.57 -24.17
N ARG A 221 11.89 7.45 -23.48
CA ARG A 221 10.49 7.77 -23.78
C ARG A 221 10.46 8.83 -24.88
N ARG A 222 9.77 8.57 -26.00
CA ARG A 222 9.54 9.59 -27.04
C ARG A 222 8.43 10.53 -26.55
N LEU A 223 8.80 11.72 -26.10
CA LEU A 223 7.85 12.75 -25.67
C LEU A 223 7.27 13.47 -26.90
N PRO A 224 5.99 13.87 -26.87
CA PRO A 224 5.42 14.67 -27.94
C PRO A 224 6.03 16.07 -27.93
N SER A 225 6.30 16.60 -29.13
CA SER A 225 6.61 18.01 -29.33
C SER A 225 5.38 18.89 -29.11
N ASP A 226 5.58 20.16 -28.81
CA ASP A 226 4.47 21.11 -28.59
C ASP A 226 3.58 21.26 -29.83
N SER A 227 4.16 21.18 -31.04
CA SER A 227 3.40 21.14 -32.30
C SER A 227 2.57 19.86 -32.45
N GLU A 228 3.09 18.69 -32.05
CA GLU A 228 2.31 17.44 -32.06
C GLU A 228 1.16 17.51 -31.04
N ILE A 229 1.37 18.15 -29.88
CA ILE A 229 0.33 18.35 -28.87
C ILE A 229 -0.83 19.18 -29.43
N VAL A 230 -0.52 20.31 -30.07
CA VAL A 230 -1.52 21.18 -30.71
C VAL A 230 -2.26 20.44 -31.82
N ALA A 231 -1.54 19.74 -32.71
CA ALA A 231 -2.16 19.00 -33.81
C ALA A 231 -3.11 17.89 -33.32
N VAL A 232 -2.75 17.19 -32.24
CA VAL A 232 -3.63 16.18 -31.62
C VAL A 232 -4.85 16.82 -30.98
N TYR A 233 -4.71 17.97 -30.31
CA TYR A 233 -5.83 18.68 -29.71
C TYR A 233 -6.95 18.97 -30.72
N GLU A 234 -6.58 19.40 -31.93
CA GLU A 234 -7.52 19.71 -33.02
C GLU A 234 -8.28 18.48 -33.54
N GLN A 235 -7.70 17.29 -33.41
CA GLN A 235 -8.30 16.03 -33.86
C GLN A 235 -9.34 15.47 -32.86
N ILE A 236 -9.37 15.95 -31.61
CA ILE A 236 -10.29 15.44 -30.60
C ILE A 236 -11.69 16.04 -30.83
N SER A 237 -12.62 15.20 -31.28
CA SER A 237 -13.98 15.62 -31.64
C SER A 237 -14.87 15.94 -30.44
N ASN A 238 -14.75 15.19 -29.34
CA ASN A 238 -15.61 15.40 -28.17
C ASN A 238 -15.09 16.58 -27.34
N PRO A 239 -15.89 17.65 -27.15
CA PRO A 239 -15.42 18.88 -26.51
C PRO A 239 -15.02 18.68 -25.04
N SER A 240 -15.70 17.78 -24.32
CA SER A 240 -15.38 17.49 -22.91
C SER A 240 -14.05 16.75 -22.74
N TRP A 241 -13.73 15.83 -23.65
CA TRP A 241 -12.44 15.13 -23.65
C TRP A 241 -11.32 15.98 -24.24
N ARG A 242 -11.65 16.88 -25.17
CA ARG A 242 -10.73 17.89 -25.70
C ARG A 242 -10.31 18.87 -24.60
N PHE A 243 -11.24 19.29 -23.74
CA PHE A 243 -10.93 20.07 -22.54
C PHE A 243 -10.00 19.31 -21.59
N VAL A 244 -10.31 18.04 -21.27
CA VAL A 244 -9.44 17.20 -20.42
C VAL A 244 -8.02 17.11 -20.97
N TYR A 245 -7.87 16.87 -22.27
CA TYR A 245 -6.57 16.83 -22.94
C TYR A 245 -5.84 18.17 -22.82
N GLY A 246 -6.51 19.28 -23.14
CA GLY A 246 -5.93 20.61 -23.13
C GLY A 246 -5.43 21.02 -21.75
N VAL A 247 -6.25 20.82 -20.71
CA VAL A 247 -5.83 21.09 -19.32
C VAL A 247 -4.60 20.26 -18.94
N MET A 248 -4.58 18.96 -19.27
CA MET A 248 -3.43 18.10 -18.98
C MET A 248 -2.15 18.58 -19.67
N ALA A 249 -2.24 19.03 -20.92
CA ALA A 249 -1.10 19.53 -21.68
C ALA A 249 -0.57 20.88 -21.15
N THR A 250 -1.48 21.79 -20.79
CA THR A 250 -1.18 23.16 -20.34
C THR A 250 -0.66 23.21 -18.90
N TYR A 251 -1.20 22.37 -18.01
CA TYR A 251 -0.89 22.38 -16.58
C TYR A 251 -0.10 21.14 -16.10
N GLY A 252 0.17 20.16 -16.96
CA GLY A 252 0.98 19.00 -16.59
C GLY A 252 0.35 18.11 -15.51
N LEU A 253 -0.98 18.07 -15.42
CA LEU A 253 -1.69 17.30 -14.40
C LEU A 253 -1.53 15.78 -14.59
N ARG A 254 -1.63 15.01 -13.50
CA ARG A 254 -1.83 13.56 -13.60
C ARG A 254 -3.21 13.31 -14.22
N ASN A 255 -3.32 12.20 -14.95
CA ASN A 255 -4.54 11.81 -15.65
C ASN A 255 -5.83 11.82 -14.82
N HIS A 256 -5.77 11.56 -13.51
CA HIS A 256 -6.95 11.65 -12.64
C HIS A 256 -7.13 13.03 -11.98
N GLU A 257 -6.07 13.83 -11.84
CA GLU A 257 -6.11 15.13 -11.15
C GLU A 257 -7.02 16.14 -11.87
N VAL A 258 -7.11 16.05 -13.19
CA VAL A 258 -7.98 16.92 -14.03
C VAL A 258 -9.46 16.94 -13.58
N PHE A 259 -9.94 15.90 -12.90
CA PHE A 259 -11.32 15.85 -12.39
C PHE A 259 -11.47 16.39 -10.96
N PHE A 260 -10.37 16.78 -10.33
CA PHE A 260 -10.30 17.24 -8.96
C PHE A 260 -9.50 18.55 -8.90
N CYS A 261 -9.86 19.50 -9.75
CA CYS A 261 -9.27 20.84 -9.77
C CYS A 261 -10.36 21.89 -9.58
N ASP A 262 -10.00 22.98 -8.90
CA ASP A 262 -10.76 24.22 -8.97
C ASP A 262 -10.29 25.04 -10.18
N TYR A 263 -11.23 25.31 -11.09
CA TYR A 263 -11.04 26.07 -12.32
C TYR A 263 -11.58 27.51 -12.22
N SER A 264 -12.05 27.94 -11.05
CA SER A 264 -12.67 29.25 -10.82
C SER A 264 -11.82 30.43 -11.31
N ARG A 265 -10.50 30.32 -11.25
CA ARG A 265 -9.57 31.36 -11.73
C ARG A 265 -9.49 31.48 -13.26
N LEU A 266 -9.95 30.48 -14.02
CA LEU A 266 -9.95 30.54 -15.48
C LEU A 266 -11.07 31.40 -16.05
N SER A 267 -12.19 31.54 -15.32
CA SER A 267 -13.38 32.26 -15.78
C SER A 267 -13.37 33.76 -15.44
N GLY A 268 -12.36 34.27 -14.72
CA GLY A 268 -12.43 35.59 -14.07
C GLY A 268 -11.50 36.71 -14.58
N SER A 269 -10.49 36.44 -15.40
CA SER A 269 -9.50 37.47 -15.79
C SER A 269 -9.62 37.91 -17.25
N ALA A 270 -9.92 39.20 -17.47
CA ALA A 270 -9.86 39.87 -18.76
C ALA A 270 -8.40 40.18 -19.20
N GLU A 271 -7.43 40.03 -18.30
CA GLU A 271 -6.01 40.14 -18.64
C GLU A 271 -5.40 38.76 -18.95
N PRO A 272 -4.72 38.59 -20.11
CA PRO A 272 -4.17 37.30 -20.56
C PRO A 272 -3.05 36.71 -19.68
N THR A 273 -2.53 37.46 -18.69
CA THR A 273 -1.26 37.10 -18.00
C THR A 273 -1.30 37.16 -16.47
N ALA A 274 -2.37 37.69 -15.85
CA ALA A 274 -2.46 37.79 -14.40
C ALA A 274 -3.38 36.70 -13.81
N ASP A 275 -2.74 35.69 -13.22
CA ASP A 275 -3.32 34.64 -12.35
C ASP A 275 -4.28 33.60 -12.99
N CYS A 276 -3.85 32.94 -14.07
CA CYS A 276 -4.54 31.77 -14.63
C CYS A 276 -4.15 30.43 -13.97
N ALA A 277 -3.81 30.44 -12.67
CA ALA A 277 -3.47 29.22 -11.95
C ALA A 277 -4.70 28.35 -11.68
N ILE A 278 -4.54 27.03 -11.64
CA ILE A 278 -5.56 26.09 -11.17
C ILE A 278 -5.11 25.47 -9.85
N GLU A 279 -6.08 25.15 -8.97
CA GLU A 279 -5.80 24.47 -7.71
C GLU A 279 -6.20 23.00 -7.79
N VAL A 280 -5.25 22.10 -7.64
CA VAL A 280 -5.53 20.66 -7.51
C VAL A 280 -6.01 20.39 -6.09
N LEU A 281 -7.22 19.85 -5.95
CA LEU A 281 -7.86 19.57 -4.68
C LEU A 281 -7.28 18.29 -4.03
N PRO A 282 -7.33 18.18 -2.69
CA PRO A 282 -6.76 17.03 -1.99
C PRO A 282 -7.59 15.76 -2.23
N THR A 283 -7.01 14.77 -2.90
CA THR A 283 -7.73 13.53 -3.27
C THR A 283 -7.31 12.27 -2.55
N THR A 284 -6.12 12.20 -1.91
CA THR A 284 -5.72 11.15 -0.92
C THR A 284 -4.21 11.12 -0.63
N LYS A 285 -3.32 11.61 -1.52
CA LYS A 285 -1.85 11.44 -1.35
C LYS A 285 -0.99 12.67 -1.63
N THR A 286 -1.43 13.60 -2.47
CA THR A 286 -0.57 14.67 -3.02
C THR A 286 -0.75 16.04 -2.37
N GLY A 287 -1.65 16.19 -1.40
CA GLY A 287 -2.02 17.50 -0.84
C GLY A 287 -2.65 18.42 -1.90
N SER A 288 -3.17 19.57 -1.49
CA SER A 288 -3.53 20.61 -2.46
C SER A 288 -2.29 21.30 -3.00
N HIS A 289 -2.30 21.67 -4.27
CA HIS A 289 -1.21 22.43 -4.88
C HIS A 289 -1.73 23.25 -6.06
N SER A 290 -1.15 24.43 -6.24
CA SER A 290 -1.45 25.33 -7.35
C SER A 290 -0.51 25.09 -8.51
N VAL A 291 -1.05 25.18 -9.72
CA VAL A 291 -0.33 24.93 -10.97
C VAL A 291 -0.61 26.06 -11.95
N TRP A 292 0.44 26.54 -12.61
CA TRP A 292 0.40 27.61 -13.60
C TRP A 292 0.58 27.02 -15.01
N PRO A 293 0.00 27.68 -16.03
CA PRO A 293 0.14 27.26 -17.40
C PRO A 293 1.56 27.50 -17.90
N PHE A 294 2.09 26.57 -18.71
CA PHE A 294 3.29 26.79 -19.51
C PHE A 294 2.91 26.75 -20.98
N TYR A 295 3.10 27.90 -21.64
CA TYR A 295 2.28 28.45 -22.75
C TYR A 295 0.90 28.95 -22.29
N PRO A 296 0.82 30.10 -21.58
CA PRO A 296 -0.44 30.72 -21.20
C PRO A 296 -1.41 30.93 -22.38
N GLU A 297 -0.90 31.17 -23.59
CA GLU A 297 -1.66 31.28 -24.83
C GLU A 297 -2.50 30.02 -25.14
N TRP A 298 -2.10 28.85 -24.62
CA TRP A 298 -2.88 27.62 -24.76
C TRP A 298 -4.21 27.66 -24.01
N ILE A 299 -4.40 28.58 -23.06
CA ILE A 299 -5.70 28.77 -22.41
C ILE A 299 -6.75 29.18 -23.44
N GLU A 300 -6.41 30.14 -24.31
CA GLU A 300 -7.32 30.59 -25.36
C GLU A 300 -7.35 29.61 -26.53
N GLN A 301 -6.16 29.16 -26.98
CA GLN A 301 -6.05 28.24 -28.12
C GLN A 301 -6.81 26.93 -27.86
N PHE A 302 -6.75 26.40 -26.63
CA PHE A 302 -7.48 25.20 -26.23
C PHE A 302 -8.84 25.48 -25.60
N GLN A 303 -9.32 26.72 -25.63
CA GLN A 303 -10.64 27.13 -25.15
C GLN A 303 -10.90 26.71 -23.68
N LEU A 304 -9.87 26.77 -22.83
CA LEU A 304 -9.90 26.24 -21.45
C LEU A 304 -10.74 27.09 -20.49
N ARG A 305 -11.17 28.28 -20.89
CA ARG A 305 -12.12 29.10 -20.10
C ARG A 305 -13.51 28.50 -20.08
N ALA A 306 -13.88 27.76 -21.12
CA ALA A 306 -15.13 27.01 -21.19
C ALA A 306 -14.96 25.65 -20.51
N VAL A 307 -15.02 25.65 -19.17
CA VAL A 307 -14.82 24.43 -18.36
C VAL A 307 -15.88 23.39 -18.71
N LEU A 308 -15.46 22.28 -19.31
CA LEU A 308 -16.35 21.20 -19.73
C LEU A 308 -15.71 19.83 -19.43
N LEU A 309 -16.14 19.20 -18.35
CA LEU A 309 -15.69 17.86 -17.98
C LEU A 309 -16.67 16.78 -18.48
N PRO A 310 -16.18 15.60 -18.91
CA PRO A 310 -17.05 14.50 -19.28
C PRO A 310 -17.82 13.99 -18.04
N PRO A 311 -19.06 13.50 -18.20
CA PRO A 311 -19.84 12.96 -17.10
C PRO A 311 -19.22 11.63 -16.63
N LEU A 312 -18.51 11.68 -15.51
CA LEU A 312 -17.85 10.53 -14.89
C LEU A 312 -18.17 10.48 -13.39
N THR A 313 -18.25 9.28 -12.82
CA THR A 313 -18.34 9.12 -11.35
C THR A 313 -17.00 9.49 -10.73
N THR A 314 -16.97 10.62 -10.01
CA THR A 314 -15.78 11.13 -9.28
C THR A 314 -15.85 10.89 -7.77
N ASP A 315 -17.00 10.41 -7.26
CA ASP A 315 -17.18 10.04 -5.86
C ASP A 315 -16.25 8.87 -5.47
N LEU A 316 -15.24 9.17 -4.65
CA LEU A 316 -14.22 8.22 -4.20
C LEU A 316 -14.75 7.16 -3.23
N SER A 317 -16.01 7.26 -2.78
CA SER A 317 -16.67 6.15 -2.07
C SER A 317 -17.14 5.05 -3.03
N GLN A 318 -17.43 5.41 -4.28
CA GLN A 318 -17.97 4.52 -5.32
C GLN A 318 -16.92 4.13 -6.38
N THR A 319 -15.89 4.96 -6.57
CA THR A 319 -14.82 4.73 -7.55
C THR A 319 -13.43 4.89 -6.94
N THR A 320 -12.38 4.73 -7.75
CA THR A 320 -10.99 4.95 -7.34
C THR A 320 -10.27 5.88 -8.32
N LEU A 321 -9.28 6.63 -7.83
CA LEU A 321 -8.40 7.46 -8.67
C LEU A 321 -7.76 6.66 -9.81
N ARG A 322 -7.39 5.40 -9.54
CA ARG A 322 -6.86 4.48 -10.54
C ARG A 322 -7.89 4.23 -11.66
N ARG A 323 -9.14 3.96 -11.31
CA ARG A 323 -10.20 3.71 -12.30
C ARG A 323 -10.46 4.96 -13.15
N ILE A 324 -10.54 6.13 -12.53
CA ILE A 324 -10.66 7.41 -13.25
C ILE A 324 -9.50 7.59 -14.23
N GLY A 325 -8.25 7.42 -13.77
CA GLY A 325 -7.07 7.52 -14.64
C GLY A 325 -7.04 6.47 -15.75
N GLN A 326 -7.58 5.26 -15.54
CA GLN A 326 -7.73 4.25 -16.59
C GLN A 326 -8.74 4.65 -17.66
N LEU A 327 -9.80 5.36 -17.31
CA LEU A 327 -10.77 5.88 -18.29
C LEU A 327 -10.10 6.88 -19.23
N VAL A 328 -9.28 7.79 -18.71
CA VAL A 328 -8.48 8.72 -19.54
C VAL A 328 -7.54 7.97 -20.47
N ASN A 329 -6.81 6.97 -19.97
CA ASN A 329 -5.95 6.12 -20.81
C ASN A 329 -6.73 5.33 -21.87
N GLY A 330 -7.93 4.88 -21.54
CA GLY A 330 -8.83 4.23 -22.48
C GLY A 330 -9.28 5.18 -23.58
N GLN A 331 -9.59 6.42 -23.22
CA GLN A 331 -10.04 7.43 -24.18
C GLN A 331 -8.93 7.89 -25.12
N PHE A 332 -7.70 8.10 -24.63
CA PHE A 332 -6.55 8.40 -25.49
C PHE A 332 -6.32 7.30 -26.54
N ARG A 333 -6.47 6.03 -26.14
CA ARG A 333 -6.40 4.89 -27.06
C ARG A 333 -7.53 4.86 -28.08
N ARG A 334 -8.76 5.21 -27.68
CA ARG A 334 -9.91 5.31 -28.60
C ARG A 334 -9.71 6.39 -29.67
N TYR A 335 -9.08 7.50 -29.29
CA TYR A 335 -8.69 8.56 -30.23
C TYR A 335 -7.39 8.26 -30.99
N GLN A 336 -6.77 7.09 -30.79
CA GLN A 336 -5.53 6.70 -31.45
C GLN A 336 -4.38 7.70 -31.24
N ILE A 337 -4.37 8.40 -30.10
CA ILE A 337 -3.31 9.36 -29.76
C ILE A 337 -1.98 8.61 -29.63
N PRO A 338 -0.89 9.07 -30.29
CA PRO A 338 0.36 8.30 -30.41
C PRO A 338 1.20 8.28 -29.12
N PHE A 339 0.72 8.87 -28.03
CA PHE A 339 1.39 8.94 -26.74
C PHE A 339 0.38 8.83 -25.58
N SER A 340 0.89 8.52 -24.40
CA SER A 340 0.07 8.36 -23.21
C SER A 340 -0.25 9.71 -22.55
N PRO A 341 -1.32 9.79 -21.73
CA PRO A 341 -1.60 10.99 -20.95
C PRO A 341 -0.45 11.41 -20.01
N TYR A 342 0.36 10.44 -19.57
CA TYR A 342 1.52 10.73 -18.72
C TYR A 342 2.65 11.41 -19.49
N ASP A 343 2.74 11.19 -20.81
CA ASP A 343 3.74 11.84 -21.66
C ASP A 343 3.48 13.34 -21.81
N LEU A 344 2.22 13.78 -21.77
CA LEU A 344 1.86 15.21 -21.69
C LEU A 344 2.42 15.86 -20.42
N ARG A 345 2.30 15.16 -19.29
CA ARG A 345 2.85 15.62 -18.02
C ARG A 345 4.38 15.66 -18.04
N HIS A 346 5.03 14.70 -18.70
CA HIS A 346 6.47 14.75 -18.93
C HIS A 346 6.87 15.91 -19.83
N ALA A 347 6.17 16.13 -20.95
CA ALA A 347 6.42 17.25 -21.85
C ALA A 347 6.27 18.60 -21.14
N TRP A 348 5.27 18.73 -20.27
CA TRP A 348 5.11 19.91 -19.41
C TRP A 348 6.30 20.12 -18.47
N ALA A 349 6.80 19.06 -17.81
CA ALA A 349 7.97 19.15 -16.93
C ALA A 349 9.25 19.53 -17.69
N VAL A 350 9.40 19.04 -18.92
CA VAL A 350 10.52 19.43 -19.80
C VAL A 350 10.37 20.90 -20.22
N ARG A 351 9.16 21.35 -20.55
CA ARG A 351 8.87 22.77 -20.80
C ARG A 351 9.30 23.65 -19.64
N THR A 352 8.95 23.33 -18.39
CA THR A 352 9.32 24.18 -17.24
C THR A 352 10.83 24.39 -17.12
N ILE A 353 11.63 23.37 -17.47
CA ILE A 353 13.10 23.45 -17.54
C ILE A 353 13.54 24.43 -18.63
N HIS A 354 12.94 24.37 -19.83
CA HIS A 354 13.24 25.31 -20.91
C HIS A 354 12.89 26.76 -20.56
N PHE A 355 11.83 26.97 -19.78
CA PHE A 355 11.48 28.28 -19.24
C PHE A 355 12.41 28.72 -18.09
N GLY A 356 13.26 27.82 -17.57
CA GLY A 356 14.21 28.07 -16.49
C GLY A 356 13.55 28.11 -15.10
N LEU A 357 12.43 27.40 -14.92
CA LEU A 357 11.77 27.29 -13.63
C LEU A 357 12.62 26.43 -12.68
N PRO A 358 12.87 26.86 -11.43
CA PRO A 358 13.59 26.02 -10.47
C PRO A 358 12.87 24.69 -10.21
N ASP A 359 13.64 23.59 -10.11
CA ASP A 359 13.13 22.24 -9.83
C ASP A 359 12.26 22.17 -8.58
N THR A 360 12.58 22.96 -7.56
CA THR A 360 11.81 23.05 -6.31
C THR A 360 10.39 23.54 -6.56
N VAL A 361 10.23 24.53 -7.44
CA VAL A 361 8.95 25.12 -7.82
C VAL A 361 8.20 24.16 -8.74
N ALA A 362 8.87 23.63 -9.77
CA ALA A 362 8.31 22.62 -10.66
C ALA A 362 7.78 21.41 -9.86
N ALA A 363 8.56 20.90 -8.91
CA ALA A 363 8.18 19.76 -8.10
C ALA A 363 6.97 20.02 -7.21
N ARG A 364 6.90 21.23 -6.63
CA ARG A 364 5.74 21.67 -5.84
C ARG A 364 4.47 21.78 -6.70
N MET A 365 4.57 22.39 -7.87
CA MET A 365 3.47 22.49 -8.85
C MET A 365 3.02 21.13 -9.37
N MET A 366 3.90 20.13 -9.33
CA MET A 366 3.55 18.76 -9.71
C MET A 366 3.11 17.90 -8.53
N GLY A 367 3.06 18.43 -7.31
CA GLY A 367 2.65 17.70 -6.11
C GLY A 367 3.54 16.49 -5.81
N HIS A 368 4.88 16.65 -5.85
CA HIS A 368 5.82 15.64 -5.35
C HIS A 368 7.11 16.27 -4.81
N SER A 369 7.93 15.48 -4.12
CA SER A 369 9.24 15.95 -3.65
C SER A 369 10.22 16.18 -4.82
N VAL A 370 11.24 17.01 -4.60
CA VAL A 370 12.31 17.27 -5.58
C VAL A 370 13.04 15.99 -5.95
N ALA A 371 13.31 15.12 -4.97
CA ALA A 371 13.96 13.82 -5.23
C ALA A 371 13.13 12.94 -6.19
N ILE A 372 11.79 12.94 -6.05
CA ILE A 372 10.90 12.23 -6.97
C ILE A 372 10.89 12.93 -8.34
N HIS A 373 10.87 14.27 -8.37
CA HIS A 373 10.92 15.04 -9.62
C HIS A 373 12.16 14.67 -10.43
N ASN A 374 13.35 14.78 -9.83
CA ASN A 374 14.61 14.60 -10.53
C ASN A 374 14.77 13.14 -10.97
N ARG A 375 14.35 12.17 -10.14
CA ARG A 375 14.36 10.76 -10.54
C ARG A 375 13.43 10.46 -11.73
N THR A 376 12.32 11.19 -11.84
CA THR A 376 11.26 10.90 -12.81
C THR A 376 11.46 11.65 -14.12
N TYR A 377 11.81 12.93 -14.07
CA TYR A 377 11.79 13.84 -15.23
C TYR A 377 13.20 14.25 -15.70
N HIS A 378 14.15 14.49 -14.80
CA HIS A 378 15.50 14.94 -15.17
C HIS A 378 16.26 13.93 -16.02
N ARG A 379 15.95 12.63 -15.89
CA ARG A 379 16.58 11.58 -16.70
C ARG A 379 16.35 11.74 -18.21
N TRP A 380 15.32 12.49 -18.61
CA TRP A 380 14.95 12.69 -20.01
C TRP A 380 15.47 14.00 -20.59
N ILE A 381 16.20 14.79 -19.80
CA ILE A 381 16.89 15.98 -20.29
C ILE A 381 18.01 15.49 -21.21
N THR A 382 17.86 15.77 -22.49
CA THR A 382 18.89 15.50 -23.49
C THR A 382 19.99 16.58 -23.42
N ASN A 383 21.14 16.31 -24.03
CA ASN A 383 22.20 17.32 -24.16
C ASN A 383 21.67 18.58 -24.90
N ARG A 384 20.72 18.41 -25.84
CA ARG A 384 20.03 19.51 -26.51
C ARG A 384 19.26 20.39 -25.51
N ASP A 385 18.56 19.79 -24.57
CA ASP A 385 17.77 20.52 -23.57
C ASP A 385 18.67 21.27 -22.58
N GLN A 386 19.80 20.66 -22.21
CA GLN A 386 20.85 21.31 -21.42
C GLN A 386 21.43 22.52 -22.17
N GLN A 387 21.79 22.36 -23.45
CA GLN A 387 22.32 23.44 -24.26
C GLN A 387 21.33 24.60 -24.40
N GLN A 388 20.04 24.32 -24.61
CA GLN A 388 19.01 25.35 -24.67
C GLN A 388 18.83 26.07 -23.33
N ALA A 389 18.81 25.35 -22.21
CA ALA A 389 18.74 25.96 -20.87
C ALA A 389 19.95 26.86 -20.60
N VAL A 390 21.15 26.41 -20.96
CA VAL A 390 22.39 27.21 -20.87
C VAL A 390 22.33 28.45 -21.76
N THR A 391 21.83 28.32 -22.98
CA THR A 391 21.68 29.45 -23.92
C THR A 391 20.67 30.48 -23.39
N ALA A 392 19.53 30.03 -22.86
CA ALA A 392 18.54 30.88 -22.21
C ALA A 392 19.13 31.57 -20.96
N ALA A 393 19.89 30.86 -20.13
CA ALA A 393 20.56 31.45 -18.97
C ALA A 393 21.59 32.51 -19.36
N HIS A 394 22.41 32.26 -20.38
CA HIS A 394 23.35 33.26 -20.91
C HIS A 394 22.62 34.50 -21.44
N SER A 395 21.51 34.34 -22.16
CA SER A 395 20.73 35.47 -22.68
C SER A 395 20.08 36.33 -21.58
N ARG A 396 19.81 35.75 -20.40
CA ARG A 396 19.25 36.47 -19.24
C ARG A 396 20.32 37.12 -18.35
N THR A 397 21.57 36.71 -18.47
CA THR A 397 22.65 37.12 -17.55
C THR A 397 23.37 38.35 -18.08
N GLN A 398 23.31 39.46 -17.33
CA GLN A 398 24.12 40.67 -17.58
C GLN A 398 25.47 40.67 -16.83
N MET A 399 25.78 39.61 -16.09
CA MET A 399 27.03 39.54 -15.32
C MET A 399 28.24 39.43 -16.26
N GLN A 400 29.13 40.42 -16.17
CA GLN A 400 30.45 40.36 -16.78
C GLN A 400 31.41 39.65 -15.82
N ALA A 401 32.28 38.80 -16.37
CA ALA A 401 33.35 38.19 -15.59
C ALA A 401 34.24 39.31 -15.00
N PRO A 402 34.67 39.20 -13.74
CA PRO A 402 35.58 40.18 -13.16
C PRO A 402 36.87 40.23 -13.98
N ALA A 403 37.23 41.43 -14.45
CA ALA A 403 38.48 41.62 -15.18
C ALA A 403 39.68 41.42 -14.23
N ALA A 404 40.72 40.74 -14.72
CA ALA A 404 41.97 40.61 -13.97
C ALA A 404 42.51 42.02 -13.64
N PRO A 405 43.03 42.25 -12.42
CA PRO A 405 43.63 43.54 -12.09
C PRO A 405 44.76 43.81 -13.07
N ARG A 406 44.70 44.94 -13.77
CA ARG A 406 45.82 45.43 -14.56
C ARG A 406 46.95 45.71 -13.56
N ASN A 407 47.99 44.87 -13.59
CA ASN A 407 49.23 45.17 -12.89
C ASN A 407 49.75 46.52 -13.41
N LEU A 408 49.92 47.47 -12.49
CA LEU A 408 50.51 48.80 -12.74
C LEU A 408 51.97 48.68 -13.17
#